data_AF-A0A819B3R7-F1
#
_entry.id   AF-A0A819B3R7-F1
#
_cell.length_a   1.000
_cell.length_b   1.000
_cell.length_c   1.000
_cell.angle_alpha   90.00
_cell.angle_beta   90.00
_cell.angle_gamma   90.00
#
_symmetry.space_group_name_H-M   'P 1'
#
loop_
_entity.id
_entity.type
_entity.pdbx_description
1 polymer ?
#
loop_
_entity_poly.entity_id
_entity_poly.type
_entity_poly.pdbx_seq_one_letter_code
_entity_poly.pdbx_strand_id
1 'polypeptide(L)'
;MTLWELPTFYARRLTNVSTITPNWFDDSFAGYSPESDKSLYAGYVRIEPHFLVDPKRALVWPDQRTNIPDQLLLNVTQWWLRTHMEKFVDPDDIKSAPNTCLASILPDGGYLLDYVPANDNGKRMVMGAGGWAMKYIPVFADILTDLVLGTTANKSYARYLDQFIFNRPAVSYQMYQLPQFSPLAQHQPLSLRIPAKSCSEIL
;
A
#
# COMPACT_ATOMS: atom_id res chain seq x y z
N MET A 1 -11.14 -10.59 2.95
CA MET A 1 -10.10 -10.08 2.04
C MET A 1 -10.80 -9.20 1.01
N THR A 2 -10.21 -8.09 0.63
CA THR A 2 -10.67 -7.23 -0.46
C THR A 2 -9.60 -7.18 -1.55
N LEU A 3 -10.01 -7.09 -2.81
CA LEU A 3 -9.12 -6.94 -3.96
C LEU A 3 -9.22 -5.53 -4.50
N TRP A 4 -8.09 -4.93 -4.86
CA TRP A 4 -8.02 -3.54 -5.31
C TRP A 4 -7.26 -3.43 -6.61
N GLU A 5 -7.77 -2.62 -7.52
CA GLU A 5 -7.07 -2.15 -8.71
C GLU A 5 -6.45 -0.78 -8.42
N LEU A 6 -5.13 -0.70 -8.55
CA LEU A 6 -4.33 0.46 -8.16
C LEU A 6 -3.72 1.11 -9.41
N PRO A 7 -4.08 2.37 -9.71
CA PRO A 7 -3.40 3.11 -10.75
C PRO A 7 -1.98 3.46 -10.31
N THR A 8 -1.07 3.52 -11.27
CA THR A 8 0.23 4.15 -11.10
C THR A 8 0.26 5.44 -11.90
N PHE A 9 0.67 6.52 -11.25
CA PHE A 9 0.85 7.81 -11.87
C PHE A 9 2.34 8.18 -11.90
N TYR A 10 2.67 9.16 -12.72
CA TYR A 10 4.01 9.68 -12.88
C TYR A 10 3.94 11.20 -12.94
N ALA A 11 4.63 11.90 -12.06
CA ALA A 11 4.68 13.36 -12.06
C ALA A 11 6.05 13.84 -12.59
N ARG A 12 6.04 14.87 -13.44
CA ARG A 12 7.29 15.41 -14.00
C ARG A 12 8.16 15.97 -12.88
N ARG A 13 9.43 15.60 -12.85
CA ARG A 13 10.38 16.15 -11.88
C ARG A 13 10.81 17.56 -12.30
N LEU A 14 10.72 18.52 -11.40
CA LEU A 14 11.07 19.93 -11.66
C LEU A 14 12.55 20.24 -11.43
N THR A 15 13.24 19.45 -10.62
CA THR A 15 14.61 19.75 -10.15
C THR A 15 15.52 18.54 -10.31
N ASN A 16 16.84 18.76 -10.40
CA ASN A 16 17.84 17.69 -10.55
C ASN A 16 18.14 17.03 -9.19
N VAL A 17 17.09 16.56 -8.52
CA VAL A 17 17.12 16.20 -7.10
C VAL A 17 17.64 14.77 -6.95
N SER A 18 18.92 14.65 -6.64
CA SER A 18 19.52 13.43 -6.09
C SER A 18 19.06 13.14 -4.64
N THR A 19 18.16 13.96 -4.08
CA THR A 19 17.72 13.94 -2.67
C THR A 19 16.22 13.71 -2.48
N ILE A 20 15.47 13.24 -3.48
CA ILE A 20 14.11 12.71 -3.21
C ILE A 20 14.31 11.36 -2.52
N THR A 21 14.15 11.35 -1.20
CA THR A 21 14.19 10.13 -0.40
C THR A 21 12.97 9.27 -0.75
N PRO A 22 13.14 8.00 -1.17
CA PRO A 22 12.02 7.07 -1.26
C PRO A 22 11.33 7.00 0.09
N ASN A 23 10.03 7.26 0.12
CA ASN A 23 9.23 7.17 1.35
C ASN A 23 8.51 5.82 1.46
N TRP A 24 9.10 4.74 0.95
CA TRP A 24 8.60 3.36 1.13
C TRP A 24 8.39 2.95 2.60
N PHE A 25 8.82 3.79 3.55
CA PHE A 25 8.75 3.63 4.99
C PHE A 25 7.92 4.69 5.72
N ASP A 26 7.30 5.64 5.01
CA ASP A 26 6.42 6.64 5.62
C ASP A 26 4.95 6.34 5.25
N ASP A 27 4.05 6.35 6.23
CA ASP A 27 2.59 6.12 6.09
C ASP A 27 1.88 7.29 5.37
N SER A 28 2.63 8.09 4.61
CA SER A 28 2.13 9.21 3.85
C SER A 28 1.24 8.75 2.69
N PHE A 29 0.32 9.63 2.28
CA PHE A 29 -0.70 9.38 1.26
C PHE A 29 -0.14 9.03 -0.14
N ALA A 30 1.14 9.21 -0.43
CA ALA A 30 1.72 8.86 -1.72
C ALA A 30 3.10 8.24 -1.55
N GLY A 31 3.27 7.00 -2.01
CA GLY A 31 4.58 6.34 -2.06
C GLY A 31 5.40 6.82 -3.27
N TYR A 32 6.69 7.11 -3.05
CA TYR A 32 7.70 7.44 -4.05
C TYR A 32 8.66 6.28 -4.21
N SER A 33 8.81 5.82 -5.44
CA SER A 33 9.96 5.02 -5.83
C SER A 33 10.90 5.92 -6.63
N PRO A 34 12.20 6.03 -6.30
CA PRO A 34 13.14 6.68 -7.20
C PRO A 34 13.07 5.96 -8.54
N GLU A 35 12.73 6.70 -9.59
CA GLU A 35 12.83 6.14 -10.93
C GLU A 35 14.30 5.92 -11.27
N SER A 36 14.62 4.73 -11.74
CA SER A 36 15.79 4.52 -12.58
C SER A 36 15.59 5.27 -13.89
N ASP A 37 16.65 5.75 -14.53
CA ASP A 37 16.62 6.36 -15.88
C ASP A 37 16.07 5.44 -17.00
N LYS A 38 15.63 4.22 -16.65
CA LYS A 38 14.97 3.23 -17.50
C LYS A 38 13.47 3.06 -17.21
N SER A 39 12.84 4.00 -16.50
CA SER A 39 11.39 3.99 -16.27
C SER A 39 10.60 4.21 -17.57
N LEU A 40 9.29 3.99 -17.50
CA LEU A 40 8.37 4.22 -18.62
C LEU A 40 8.40 5.68 -19.13
N TYR A 41 8.73 6.62 -18.25
CA TYR A 41 8.74 8.06 -18.55
C TYR A 41 10.01 8.72 -18.00
N ALA A 42 11.07 8.78 -18.80
CA ALA A 42 12.30 9.46 -18.41
C ALA A 42 12.05 10.91 -17.94
N GLY A 43 12.58 11.26 -16.77
CA GLY A 43 12.41 12.58 -16.17
C GLY A 43 11.14 12.74 -15.31
N TYR A 44 10.40 11.65 -15.05
CA TYR A 44 9.28 11.64 -14.13
C TYR A 44 9.66 10.94 -12.82
N VAL A 45 8.77 10.98 -11.84
CA VAL A 45 8.83 10.15 -10.64
C VAL A 45 7.54 9.36 -10.51
N ARG A 46 7.64 8.10 -10.11
CA ARG A 46 6.48 7.23 -9.92
C ARG A 46 5.76 7.62 -8.63
N ILE A 47 4.46 7.83 -8.74
CA ILE A 47 3.54 8.16 -7.66
C ILE A 47 2.53 7.03 -7.52
N GLU A 48 2.49 6.45 -6.33
CA GLU A 48 1.48 5.45 -5.97
C GLU A 48 0.49 6.11 -4.99
N PRO A 49 -0.72 6.48 -5.44
CA PRO A 49 -1.72 7.01 -4.53
C PRO A 49 -2.07 5.95 -3.48
N HIS A 50 -1.92 6.32 -2.22
CA HIS A 50 -2.39 5.53 -1.11
C HIS A 50 -3.93 5.63 -1.04
N PHE A 51 -4.53 4.61 -0.45
CA PHE A 51 -5.92 4.27 -0.70
C PHE A 51 -6.92 5.38 -0.34
N LEU A 52 -7.84 5.63 -1.28
CA LEU A 52 -9.24 5.81 -0.90
C LEU A 52 -9.80 4.40 -0.74
N VAL A 53 -9.81 3.85 0.49
CA VAL A 53 -10.51 2.58 0.75
C VAL A 53 -12.01 2.88 0.70
N ASP A 54 -12.56 2.99 -0.50
CA ASP A 54 -14.01 2.96 -0.71
C ASP A 54 -14.40 1.50 -0.96
N PRO A 55 -15.01 0.80 0.01
CA PRO A 55 -15.37 -0.61 -0.15
C PRO A 55 -16.27 -0.87 -1.36
N LYS A 56 -16.96 0.16 -1.86
CA LYS A 56 -17.79 0.06 -3.09
C LYS A 56 -16.96 -0.09 -4.37
N ARG A 57 -15.66 0.20 -4.30
CA ARG A 57 -14.72 0.15 -5.43
C ARG A 57 -13.77 -1.04 -5.37
N ALA A 58 -13.86 -1.85 -4.31
CA ALA A 58 -13.14 -3.10 -4.24
C ALA A 58 -13.65 -4.06 -5.32
N LEU A 59 -12.72 -4.76 -5.97
CA LEU A 59 -13.04 -5.84 -6.88
C LEU A 59 -13.45 -7.08 -6.07
N VAL A 60 -14.40 -7.83 -6.62
CA VAL A 60 -14.75 -9.16 -6.11
C VAL A 60 -13.82 -10.20 -6.73
N TRP A 61 -13.52 -10.05 -8.02
CA TRP A 61 -12.71 -10.99 -8.80
C TRP A 61 -11.62 -10.29 -9.62
N PRO A 62 -10.44 -10.91 -9.82
CA PRO A 62 -9.34 -10.30 -10.57
C PRO A 62 -9.65 -9.97 -12.04
N ASP A 63 -10.58 -10.69 -12.66
CA ASP A 63 -11.01 -10.50 -14.05
C ASP A 63 -11.91 -9.26 -14.23
N GLN A 64 -12.38 -8.65 -13.14
CA GLN A 64 -13.10 -7.37 -13.16
C GLN A 64 -12.17 -6.17 -13.34
N ARG A 65 -10.85 -6.38 -13.37
CA ARG A 65 -9.84 -5.36 -13.59
C ARG A 65 -10.08 -4.65 -14.93
N THR A 66 -10.11 -3.32 -14.90
CA THR A 66 -10.40 -2.50 -16.07
C THR A 66 -9.16 -2.07 -16.85
N ASN A 67 -7.99 -2.02 -16.18
CA ASN A 67 -6.77 -1.34 -16.64
C ASN A 67 -6.91 0.17 -16.87
N ILE A 68 -8.03 0.76 -16.44
CA ILE A 68 -8.30 2.18 -16.63
C ILE A 68 -7.98 2.89 -15.31
N PRO A 69 -7.06 3.86 -15.30
CA PRO A 69 -6.76 4.62 -14.10
C PRO A 69 -8.01 5.35 -13.57
N ASP A 70 -8.24 5.26 -12.26
CA ASP A 70 -9.35 5.94 -11.61
C ASP A 70 -9.14 7.46 -11.60
N GLN A 71 -10.05 8.19 -12.23
CA GLN A 71 -10.01 9.64 -12.31
C GLN A 71 -10.12 10.31 -10.94
N LEU A 72 -10.84 9.72 -9.98
CA LEU A 72 -10.91 10.26 -8.62
C LEU A 72 -9.54 10.19 -7.96
N LEU A 73 -8.85 9.06 -8.06
CA LEU A 73 -7.50 8.90 -7.52
C LEU A 73 -6.51 9.84 -8.21
N LEU A 74 -6.63 10.07 -9.53
CA LEU A 74 -5.81 11.06 -10.22
C LEU A 74 -6.01 12.47 -9.64
N ASN A 75 -7.26 12.90 -9.48
CA ASN A 75 -7.59 14.22 -8.96
C ASN A 75 -7.07 14.42 -7.53
N VAL A 76 -7.24 13.41 -6.66
CA VAL A 76 -6.73 13.47 -5.28
C VAL A 76 -5.20 13.45 -5.27
N THR A 77 -4.56 12.68 -6.16
CA THR A 77 -3.10 12.68 -6.32
C THR A 77 -2.61 14.07 -6.73
N GLN A 78 -3.21 14.68 -7.75
CA GLN A 78 -2.87 16.03 -8.19
C GLN A 78 -3.00 17.04 -7.06
N TRP A 79 -4.11 17.00 -6.32
CA TRP A 79 -4.31 17.88 -5.16
C TRP A 79 -3.21 17.69 -4.10
N TRP A 80 -2.87 16.43 -3.78
CA TRP A 80 -1.86 16.14 -2.78
C TRP A 80 -0.47 16.60 -3.25
N LEU A 81 -0.12 16.37 -4.53
CA LEU A 81 1.14 16.84 -5.11
C LEU A 81 1.25 18.37 -5.11
N ARG A 82 0.18 19.11 -5.47
CA ARG A 82 0.16 20.58 -5.36
C ARG A 82 0.42 21.02 -3.92
N THR A 83 -0.20 20.34 -2.97
CA THR A 83 -0.17 20.76 -1.57
C THR A 83 1.16 20.43 -0.89
N HIS A 84 1.81 19.33 -1.28
CA HIS A 84 2.92 18.75 -0.53
C HIS A 84 4.22 18.62 -1.33
N MET A 85 4.18 18.64 -2.66
CA MET A 85 5.32 18.36 -3.53
C MET A 85 5.56 19.38 -4.65
N GLU A 86 4.83 20.50 -4.70
CA GLU A 86 4.91 21.49 -5.80
C GLU A 86 6.34 21.98 -6.11
N LYS A 87 7.26 21.91 -5.13
CA LYS A 87 8.67 22.29 -5.30
C LYS A 87 9.53 21.23 -5.96
N PHE A 88 9.08 19.97 -5.99
CA PHE A 88 9.85 18.81 -6.44
C PHE A 88 9.31 18.24 -7.75
N VAL A 89 8.00 18.30 -7.94
CA VAL A 89 7.31 17.77 -9.12
C VAL A 89 6.30 18.77 -9.67
N ASP A 90 6.01 18.65 -10.96
CA ASP A 90 4.94 19.38 -11.63
C ASP A 90 3.62 18.63 -11.38
N PRO A 91 2.67 19.21 -10.63
CA PRO A 91 1.38 18.58 -10.39
C PRO A 91 0.41 18.64 -11.59
N ASP A 92 0.73 19.44 -12.62
CA ASP A 92 -0.04 19.54 -13.86
C ASP A 92 0.47 18.60 -14.96
N ASP A 93 1.75 18.24 -14.95
CA ASP A 93 2.34 17.24 -15.87
C ASP A 93 2.36 15.84 -15.24
N ILE A 94 1.19 15.20 -15.25
CA ILE A 94 1.00 13.82 -14.79
C ILE A 94 0.68 12.88 -15.93
N LYS A 95 1.33 11.71 -15.92
CA LYS A 95 1.08 10.58 -16.82
C LYS A 95 0.57 9.38 -16.04
N SER A 96 -0.26 8.57 -16.67
CA SER A 96 -0.66 7.27 -16.15
C SER A 96 0.20 6.15 -16.73
N ALA A 97 0.41 5.08 -15.95
CA ALA A 97 0.91 3.83 -16.49
C ALA A 97 -0.13 3.21 -17.44
N PRO A 98 0.30 2.47 -18.47
CA PRO A 98 -0.61 1.72 -19.35
C PRO A 98 -1.28 0.52 -18.64
N ASN A 99 -0.79 0.14 -17.46
CA ASN A 99 -1.29 -0.97 -16.66
C ASN A 99 -1.50 -0.52 -15.21
N THR A 100 -2.49 -1.12 -14.56
CA THR A 100 -2.75 -1.02 -13.12
C THR A 100 -2.09 -2.16 -12.35
N CYS A 101 -2.03 -2.04 -11.02
CA CYS A 101 -1.57 -3.11 -10.12
C CYS A 101 -2.78 -3.73 -9.39
N LEU A 102 -2.73 -5.01 -9.06
CA LEU A 102 -3.72 -5.65 -8.20
C LEU A 102 -3.12 -5.91 -6.81
N ALA A 103 -3.84 -5.53 -5.77
CA ALA A 103 -3.46 -5.81 -4.38
C ALA A 103 -4.61 -6.48 -3.62
N SER A 104 -4.31 -7.56 -2.90
CA SER A 104 -5.23 -8.16 -1.95
C SER A 104 -4.93 -7.67 -0.54
N ILE A 105 -5.96 -7.24 0.18
CA ILE A 105 -5.81 -6.65 1.52
C ILE A 105 -6.70 -7.41 2.50
N LEU A 106 -6.12 -7.82 3.61
CA LEU A 106 -6.86 -8.44 4.71
C LEU A 106 -7.49 -7.34 5.57
N PRO A 107 -8.61 -7.61 6.26
CA PRO A 107 -9.31 -6.59 7.06
C PRO A 107 -8.44 -5.90 8.11
N ASP A 108 -7.40 -6.59 8.58
CA ASP A 108 -6.43 -6.10 9.56
C ASP A 108 -5.16 -5.49 8.91
N GLY A 109 -5.12 -5.37 7.58
CA GLY A 109 -3.94 -4.89 6.84
C GLY A 109 -2.74 -5.85 6.86
N GLY A 110 -2.88 -7.02 7.46
CA GLY A 110 -1.80 -7.98 7.66
C GLY A 110 -1.60 -8.93 6.48
N TYR A 111 -0.92 -10.04 6.77
CA TYR A 111 -0.53 -11.08 5.82
C TYR A 111 -1.12 -12.42 6.24
N LEU A 112 -1.36 -13.32 5.29
CA LEU A 112 -1.74 -14.70 5.54
C LEU A 112 -0.60 -15.63 5.09
N LEU A 113 -0.02 -16.37 6.04
CA LEU A 113 1.09 -17.30 5.84
C LEU A 113 0.79 -18.58 6.65
N ASP A 114 0.06 -19.52 6.06
CA ASP A 114 -0.46 -20.70 6.78
C ASP A 114 -0.69 -21.90 5.85
N TYR A 115 -0.97 -23.06 6.43
CA TYR A 115 -1.53 -24.18 5.68
C TYR A 115 -3.02 -23.94 5.43
N VAL A 116 -3.45 -24.18 4.19
CA VAL A 116 -4.88 -24.31 3.89
C VAL A 116 -5.43 -25.49 4.69
N PRO A 117 -6.57 -25.33 5.39
CA PRO A 117 -7.23 -26.43 6.08
C PRO A 117 -7.34 -27.64 5.17
N ALA A 118 -7.04 -28.83 5.70
CA ALA A 118 -7.02 -30.04 4.91
C ALA A 118 -8.38 -30.23 4.22
N ASN A 119 -8.34 -30.43 2.91
CA ASN A 119 -9.51 -30.91 2.18
C ASN A 119 -9.63 -32.44 2.34
N ASP A 120 -10.74 -33.00 1.87
CA ASP A 120 -11.06 -34.44 1.98
C ASP A 120 -9.98 -35.37 1.39
N ASN A 121 -9.04 -34.83 0.61
CA ASN A 121 -7.93 -35.58 0.00
C ASN A 121 -6.65 -35.57 0.84
N GLY A 122 -6.66 -34.99 2.05
CA GLY A 122 -5.51 -35.00 2.97
C GLY A 122 -4.29 -34.22 2.49
N LYS A 123 -4.39 -33.45 1.40
CA LYS A 123 -3.29 -32.64 0.86
C LYS A 123 -3.13 -31.37 1.68
N ARG A 124 -1.90 -31.11 2.14
CA ARG A 124 -1.52 -29.85 2.79
C ARG A 124 -1.00 -28.89 1.73
N MET A 125 -1.65 -27.75 1.57
CA MET A 125 -1.19 -26.64 0.72
C MET A 125 -0.72 -25.51 1.62
N VAL A 126 0.38 -24.86 1.27
CA VAL A 126 0.81 -23.63 1.94
C VAL A 126 0.24 -22.44 1.18
N MET A 127 -0.29 -21.45 1.90
CA MET A 127 -0.87 -20.24 1.36
C MET A 127 -0.08 -19.02 1.85
N GLY A 128 0.35 -18.19 0.89
CA GLY A 128 0.84 -16.84 1.11
C GLY A 128 -0.08 -15.84 0.42
N ALA A 129 -0.79 -15.00 1.16
CA ALA A 129 -1.75 -14.07 0.57
C ALA A 129 -1.93 -12.78 1.38
N GLY A 130 -2.39 -11.73 0.71
CA GLY A 130 -2.73 -10.45 1.33
C GLY A 130 -1.52 -9.60 1.70
N GLY A 131 -1.76 -8.29 1.83
CA GLY A 131 -0.84 -7.31 2.39
C GLY A 131 0.19 -6.76 1.39
N TRP A 132 0.98 -5.80 1.87
CA TRP A 132 2.03 -5.11 1.10
C TRP A 132 3.37 -5.85 1.14
N ALA A 133 3.37 -7.07 0.59
CA ALA A 133 4.45 -8.04 0.82
C ALA A 133 5.76 -7.76 0.05
N MET A 134 5.78 -6.81 -0.89
CA MET A 134 6.92 -6.59 -1.80
C MET A 134 8.25 -6.40 -1.05
N LYS A 135 8.23 -5.62 0.04
CA LYS A 135 9.43 -5.36 0.86
C LYS A 135 9.89 -6.57 1.69
N TYR A 136 9.03 -7.58 1.82
CA TYR A 136 9.26 -8.78 2.62
C TYR A 136 9.49 -10.04 1.77
N ILE A 137 9.63 -9.91 0.44
CA ILE A 137 9.77 -11.06 -0.46
C ILE A 137 10.80 -12.10 0.02
N PRO A 138 12.05 -11.73 0.41
CA PRO A 138 13.01 -12.72 0.87
C PRO A 138 12.56 -13.46 2.13
N VAL A 139 12.00 -12.72 3.10
CA VAL A 139 11.50 -13.30 4.36
C VAL A 139 10.28 -14.19 4.12
N PHE A 140 9.38 -13.79 3.24
CA PHE A 140 8.21 -14.58 2.87
C PHE A 140 8.61 -15.87 2.17
N ALA A 141 9.61 -15.82 1.28
CA ALA A 141 10.13 -17.00 0.63
C ALA A 141 10.72 -18.01 1.63
N ASP A 142 11.48 -17.53 2.63
CA ASP A 142 12.02 -18.38 3.69
C ASP A 142 10.91 -19.03 4.52
N ILE A 143 9.94 -18.24 4.98
CA ILE A 143 8.81 -18.75 5.78
C ILE A 143 7.98 -19.77 5.01
N LEU A 144 7.63 -19.48 3.75
CA LEU A 144 6.84 -20.39 2.91
C LEU A 144 7.61 -21.68 2.64
N THR A 145 8.93 -21.60 2.43
CA THR A 145 9.79 -22.78 2.27
C THR A 145 9.78 -23.63 3.54
N ASP A 146 9.83 -23.01 4.71
CA ASP A 146 9.79 -23.73 5.99
C ASP A 146 8.47 -24.43 6.23
N LEU A 147 7.35 -23.81 5.84
CA LEU A 147 6.03 -24.42 5.87
C LEU A 147 5.97 -25.61 4.89
N VAL A 148 6.53 -25.48 3.68
CA VAL A 148 6.55 -26.59 2.72
C VAL A 148 7.39 -27.77 3.22
N LEU A 149 8.54 -27.51 3.86
CA LEU A 149 9.45 -28.53 4.36
C LEU A 149 9.06 -29.08 5.75
N GLY A 150 8.09 -28.46 6.43
CA GLY A 150 7.72 -28.83 7.80
C GLY A 150 8.80 -28.49 8.84
N THR A 151 9.68 -27.53 8.56
CA THR A 151 10.84 -27.18 9.40
C THR A 151 10.61 -25.94 10.27
N THR A 152 9.38 -25.44 10.35
CA THR A 152 9.05 -24.18 11.03
C THR A 152 9.40 -24.16 12.52
N ALA A 153 9.30 -25.29 13.22
CA ALA A 153 9.54 -25.36 14.68
C ALA A 153 10.97 -24.95 15.11
N ASN A 154 11.95 -24.98 14.19
CA ASN A 154 13.37 -24.80 14.50
C ASN A 154 13.98 -23.52 13.93
N LYS A 155 13.16 -22.55 13.47
CA LYS A 155 13.65 -21.38 12.72
C LYS A 155 13.20 -20.03 13.27
N SER A 156 13.96 -18.99 12.90
CA SER A 156 13.89 -17.63 13.47
C SER A 156 12.53 -16.95 13.38
N TYR A 157 11.65 -17.37 12.47
CA TYR A 157 10.35 -16.74 12.24
C TYR A 157 9.17 -17.47 12.90
N ALA A 158 9.40 -18.65 13.51
CA ALA A 158 8.35 -19.48 14.10
C ALA A 158 7.47 -18.71 15.09
N ARG A 159 8.10 -17.88 15.93
CA ARG A 159 7.44 -17.08 16.97
C ARG A 159 6.49 -16.00 16.44
N TYR A 160 6.53 -15.70 15.14
CA TYR A 160 5.69 -14.67 14.52
C TYR A 160 4.56 -15.25 13.70
N LEU A 161 4.58 -16.56 13.40
CA LEU A 161 3.61 -17.19 12.52
C LEU A 161 2.17 -17.09 13.04
N ASP A 162 1.97 -17.14 14.35
CA ASP A 162 0.65 -17.02 14.99
C ASP A 162 -0.06 -15.69 14.67
N GLN A 163 0.69 -14.67 14.22
CA GLN A 163 0.14 -13.38 13.78
C GLN A 163 -0.33 -13.38 12.32
N PHE A 164 -0.01 -14.41 11.56
CA PHE A 164 -0.26 -14.48 10.12
C PHE A 164 -1.08 -15.71 9.71
N ILE A 165 -1.61 -16.49 10.66
CA ILE A 165 -2.44 -17.68 10.39
C ILE A 165 -3.91 -17.35 10.09
N PHE A 166 -4.69 -18.34 9.63
CA PHE A 166 -6.13 -18.19 9.34
C PHE A 166 -6.95 -17.76 10.57
N ASN A 167 -6.66 -18.35 11.73
CA ASN A 167 -7.40 -18.14 12.97
C ASN A 167 -6.66 -17.19 13.93
N ARG A 168 -5.98 -16.20 13.38
CA ARG A 168 -5.24 -15.23 14.20
C ARG A 168 -6.21 -14.32 14.99
N PRO A 169 -5.81 -13.83 16.18
CA PRO A 169 -6.61 -12.88 16.95
C PRO A 169 -6.93 -11.64 16.10
N ALA A 170 -8.16 -11.15 16.18
CA ALA A 170 -8.56 -9.95 15.44
C ALA A 170 -7.72 -8.75 15.91
N VAL A 171 -6.88 -8.22 15.02
CA VAL A 171 -6.18 -6.96 15.24
C VAL A 171 -7.05 -5.86 14.63
N SER A 172 -7.61 -4.98 15.48
CA SER A 172 -8.37 -3.83 14.99
C SER A 172 -7.41 -2.80 14.41
N TYR A 173 -7.29 -2.75 13.08
CA TYR A 173 -6.63 -1.62 12.42
C TYR A 173 -7.66 -0.53 12.13
N GLN A 174 -7.44 0.68 12.64
CA GLN A 174 -8.14 1.86 12.14
C GLN A 174 -7.55 2.19 10.77
N MET A 175 -8.18 1.70 9.70
CA MET A 175 -7.88 2.20 8.35
C MET A 175 -8.23 3.69 8.28
N TYR A 176 -7.31 4.51 7.75
CA TYR A 176 -7.49 5.95 7.59
C TYR A 176 -8.82 6.24 6.89
N GLN A 177 -9.78 6.79 7.63
CA GLN A 177 -10.99 7.35 7.04
C GLN A 177 -10.61 8.67 6.38
N LEU A 178 -11.08 8.89 5.15
CA LEU A 178 -10.86 10.15 4.47
C LEU A 178 -11.51 11.29 5.26
N PRO A 179 -10.87 12.45 5.35
CA PRO A 179 -11.61 13.68 5.55
C PRO A 179 -12.68 13.74 4.47
N GLN A 180 -13.94 14.03 4.83
CA GLN A 180 -15.01 14.11 3.85
C GLN A 180 -14.66 15.18 2.80
N PHE A 181 -14.28 14.74 1.60
CA PHE A 181 -14.07 15.62 0.45
C PHE A 181 -15.44 16.13 0.01
N SER A 182 -15.82 17.32 0.47
CA SER A 182 -16.93 18.07 -0.12
C SER A 182 -16.37 18.88 -1.30
N PRO A 183 -16.81 18.67 -2.54
CA PRO A 183 -16.26 19.36 -3.73
C PRO A 183 -16.49 20.88 -3.74
N LEU A 184 -17.12 21.45 -2.71
CA LEU A 184 -17.58 22.84 -2.66
C LEU A 184 -17.04 23.65 -1.48
N ALA A 185 -16.11 23.12 -0.67
CA ALA A 185 -15.52 23.90 0.42
C ALA A 185 -14.37 24.79 -0.10
N GLN A 186 -14.73 25.99 -0.54
CA GLN A 186 -13.80 27.10 -0.76
C GLN A 186 -12.97 27.36 0.51
N HIS A 187 -11.66 27.51 0.32
CA HIS A 187 -10.69 28.17 1.21
C HIS A 187 -11.05 28.27 2.71
N GLN A 188 -10.73 27.24 3.49
CA GLN A 188 -10.25 27.47 4.86
C GLN A 188 -9.07 26.53 5.17
N PRO A 189 -7.97 27.04 5.73
CA PRO A 189 -6.87 26.20 6.19
C PRO A 189 -7.36 25.31 7.33
N LEU A 190 -7.30 23.99 7.14
CA LEU A 190 -7.55 23.01 8.19
C LEU A 190 -6.48 23.15 9.28
N SER A 191 -6.84 23.74 10.42
CA SER A 191 -6.05 23.61 11.64
C SER A 191 -6.21 22.19 12.17
N LEU A 192 -5.25 21.31 11.88
CA LEU A 192 -5.07 20.05 12.58
C LEU A 192 -4.74 20.36 14.05
N ARG A 193 -5.74 20.30 14.94
CA ARG A 193 -5.49 20.23 16.38
C ARG A 193 -5.04 18.82 16.72
N ILE A 194 -3.72 18.60 16.69
CA ILE A 194 -3.12 17.46 17.37
C ILE A 194 -3.29 17.71 18.88
N PRO A 195 -3.89 16.80 19.65
CA PRO A 195 -3.87 16.92 21.11
C PRO A 195 -2.42 16.83 21.57
N ALA A 196 -1.89 17.94 22.10
CA ALA A 196 -0.57 17.98 22.71
C ALA A 196 -0.57 17.05 23.93
N LYS A 197 0.03 15.86 23.80
CA LYS A 197 0.55 15.15 24.97
C LYS A 197 1.90 15.78 25.30
N SER A 198 1.99 16.34 26.50
CA SER A 198 3.19 16.95 27.07
C SER A 198 4.36 15.97 27.08
N CYS A 199 5.52 16.39 26.57
CA CYS A 199 6.79 15.65 26.58
C CYS A 199 7.42 15.48 27.98
N SER A 200 6.63 15.43 29.06
CA SER A 200 7.12 15.34 30.44
C SER A 200 6.87 13.99 31.14
N GLU A 201 6.36 12.98 30.44
CA GLU A 201 6.01 11.68 31.06
C GLU A 201 6.81 10.48 30.51
N ILE A 202 7.92 10.72 29.79
CA ILE A 202 8.86 9.66 29.41
C ILE A 202 10.29 10.14 29.70
N LEU A 203 10.66 10.16 30.99
CA LEU A 203 12.01 9.97 31.50
C LEU A 203 11.91 9.24 32.85
#